data_AF-A0A9Q3E3S2-F1
#
_entry.id   AF-A0A9Q3E3S2-F1
#
_cell.length_a   1.000
_cell.length_b   1.000
_cell.length_c   1.000
_cell.angle_alpha   90.00
_cell.angle_beta   90.00
_cell.angle_gamma   90.00
#
_symmetry.space_group_name_H-M   'P 1'
#
loop_
_entity.id
_entity.type
_entity.pdbx_description
1 polymer ?
#
loop_
_entity_poly.entity_id
_entity_poly.type
_entity_poly.pdbx_seq_one_letter_code
_entity_poly.pdbx_strand_id
1 'polypeptide(L)'
;MSYIHETATKMTVCIDNAQHPLNIDSGAHCSIVARNYLDNDFPNWEKQLLPTKAKNLKITSGKMTAIGTIIKEIIIPHRKGNIRLNLEFAVLDDAHIQGFLLGTDYQRIYGIEIYNIKNRHITIGTNKEKKFSLDIYQISP
;
A
#
# COMPACT_ATOMS: atom_id res chain seq x y z
N MET A 1 -0.49 14.98 -14.43
CA MET A 1 -0.68 13.51 -14.52
C MET A 1 0.49 12.82 -13.85
N SER A 2 0.34 12.42 -12.59
CA SER A 2 1.33 11.59 -11.90
C SER A 2 1.16 10.15 -12.37
N TYR A 3 2.10 9.66 -13.17
CA TYR A 3 2.15 8.26 -13.60
C TYR A 3 2.56 7.40 -12.41
N ILE A 4 1.61 6.65 -11.82
CA ILE A 4 1.98 5.39 -11.19
C ILE A 4 2.26 4.44 -12.36
N HIS A 5 3.51 3.99 -12.48
CA HIS A 5 3.90 3.08 -13.55
C HIS A 5 2.99 1.84 -13.56
N GLU A 6 2.64 1.37 -14.76
CA GLU A 6 1.97 0.08 -15.03
C GLU A 6 2.70 -1.15 -14.45
N THR A 7 3.85 -0.97 -13.81
CA THR A 7 4.67 -2.02 -13.19
C THR A 7 4.33 -2.31 -11.73
N ALA A 8 3.51 -1.50 -11.05
CA ALA A 8 3.15 -1.75 -9.65
C ALA A 8 2.38 -3.07 -9.51
N THR A 9 2.74 -3.89 -8.51
CA THR A 9 2.02 -5.13 -8.20
C THR A 9 0.70 -4.76 -7.53
N LYS A 10 -0.43 -5.21 -8.05
CA LYS A 10 -1.73 -4.96 -7.41
C LYS A 10 -2.25 -6.19 -6.71
N MET A 11 -2.84 -6.01 -5.54
CA MET A 11 -3.58 -7.06 -4.85
C MET A 11 -4.77 -6.48 -4.11
N THR A 12 -5.74 -7.33 -3.79
CA THR A 12 -6.88 -6.96 -2.93
C THR A 12 -6.56 -7.32 -1.50
N VAL A 13 -6.81 -6.38 -0.59
CA VAL A 13 -6.64 -6.55 0.85
C VAL A 13 -7.91 -6.15 1.58
N CYS A 14 -8.05 -6.56 2.84
CA CYS A 14 -9.15 -6.13 3.70
C CYS A 14 -8.66 -5.06 4.67
N ILE A 15 -9.37 -3.93 4.72
CA ILE A 15 -9.15 -2.80 5.65
C ILE A 15 -10.53 -2.38 6.14
N ASP A 16 -10.69 -2.16 7.45
CA ASP A 16 -11.99 -1.77 8.06
C ASP A 16 -13.17 -2.68 7.63
N ASN A 17 -12.91 -3.98 7.47
CA ASN A 17 -13.84 -5.03 7.00
C ASN A 17 -14.33 -4.90 5.55
N ALA A 18 -13.71 -4.05 4.73
CA ALA A 18 -14.01 -3.90 3.31
C ALA A 18 -12.79 -4.22 2.44
N GLN A 19 -13.03 -4.61 1.18
CA GLN A 19 -11.98 -4.92 0.22
C GLN A 19 -11.45 -3.66 -0.45
N HIS A 20 -10.14 -3.48 -0.46
CA HIS A 20 -9.47 -2.34 -1.06
C HIS A 20 -8.25 -2.76 -1.89
N PRO A 21 -7.95 -2.04 -2.98
CA PRO A 21 -6.72 -2.24 -3.73
C PRO A 21 -5.50 -1.78 -2.93
N LEU A 22 -4.46 -2.60 -2.96
CA LEU A 22 -3.11 -2.30 -2.48
C LEU A 22 -2.13 -2.43 -3.66
N ASN A 23 -1.46 -1.34 -3.98
CA ASN A 23 -0.40 -1.28 -4.98
C ASN A 23 0.95 -1.42 -4.27
N ILE A 24 1.74 -2.45 -4.57
CA ILE A 24 3.11 -2.61 -4.07
C ILE A 24 4.06 -2.07 -5.14
N ASP A 25 4.79 -1.02 -4.81
CA ASP A 25 5.64 -0.28 -5.74
C ASP A 25 7.06 -0.18 -5.18
N SER A 26 8.01 -0.88 -5.81
CA SER A 26 9.42 -0.84 -5.42
C SER A 26 10.13 0.45 -5.83
N GLY A 27 9.52 1.27 -6.68
CA GLY A 27 9.98 2.62 -7.04
C GLY A 27 9.58 3.69 -6.02
N ALA A 28 8.60 3.41 -5.17
CA ALA A 28 8.15 4.33 -4.14
C ALA A 28 8.97 4.14 -2.85
N HIS A 29 9.57 5.22 -2.34
CA HIS A 29 10.28 5.16 -1.05
C HIS A 29 9.32 5.06 0.14
N CYS A 30 8.17 5.72 0.03
CA CYS A 30 7.20 5.88 1.12
C CYS A 30 5.85 5.29 0.72
N SER A 31 5.17 4.73 1.72
CA SER A 31 3.81 4.25 1.60
C SER A 31 2.82 5.42 1.73
N ILE A 32 1.88 5.50 0.79
CA ILE A 32 1.02 6.66 0.60
C ILE A 32 -0.42 6.24 0.30
N VAL A 33 -1.34 7.17 0.52
CA VAL A 33 -2.74 7.07 0.10
C VAL A 33 -3.21 8.45 -0.35
N ALA A 34 -4.09 8.50 -1.35
CA ALA A 34 -4.64 9.76 -1.83
C ALA A 34 -5.84 10.20 -0.97
N ARG A 35 -5.91 11.50 -0.67
CA ARG A 35 -7.02 12.11 0.06
C ARG A 35 -8.37 11.79 -0.56
N ASN A 36 -8.51 12.00 -1.87
CA ASN A 36 -9.76 11.76 -2.60
C ASN A 36 -10.25 10.31 -2.50
N TYR A 37 -9.34 9.34 -2.40
CA TYR A 37 -9.67 7.94 -2.18
C TYR A 37 -10.22 7.74 -0.75
N LEU A 38 -9.60 8.35 0.25
CA LEU A 38 -10.10 8.31 1.62
C LEU A 38 -11.46 9.00 1.78
N ASP A 39 -11.67 10.14 1.12
CA ASP A 39 -12.95 10.88 1.16
C ASP A 39 -14.11 10.03 0.64
N ASN A 40 -13.86 9.13 -0.32
CA ASN A 40 -14.87 8.27 -0.91
C ASN A 40 -15.14 7.01 -0.07
N ASP A 41 -14.09 6.34 0.42
CA ASP A 41 -14.20 4.99 0.96
C ASP A 41 -14.06 4.92 2.49
N PHE A 42 -13.59 5.98 3.17
CA PHE A 42 -13.30 6.00 4.61
C PHE A 42 -13.93 7.21 5.32
N PRO A 43 -15.21 7.11 5.73
CA PRO A 43 -15.89 8.22 6.40
C PRO A 43 -15.16 8.67 7.67
N ASN A 44 -14.98 9.98 7.85
CA ASN A 44 -14.30 10.59 8.99
C ASN A 44 -12.81 10.20 9.16
N TRP A 45 -12.12 9.80 8.09
CA TRP A 45 -10.69 9.49 8.16
C TRP A 45 -9.87 10.65 8.72
N GLU A 46 -10.31 11.91 8.56
CA GLU A 46 -9.58 13.09 9.08
C GLU A 46 -9.46 13.08 10.61
N LYS A 47 -10.40 12.43 11.32
CA LYS A 47 -10.32 12.27 12.78
C LYS A 47 -9.18 11.34 13.22
N GLN A 48 -8.68 10.52 12.29
CA GLN A 48 -7.55 9.61 12.49
C GLN A 48 -6.24 10.22 11.97
N LEU A 49 -6.27 11.44 11.43
CA LEU A 49 -5.10 12.08 10.83
C LEU A 49 -4.10 12.48 11.90
N LEU A 50 -2.90 11.94 11.78
CA LEU A 50 -1.76 12.27 12.63
C LEU A 50 -0.87 13.31 11.93
N PRO A 51 -0.20 14.19 12.70
CA PRO A 51 0.70 15.18 12.12
C PRO A 51 1.92 14.50 11.48
N THR A 52 2.27 14.90 10.26
CA THR A 52 3.49 14.44 9.58
C THR A 52 4.61 15.47 9.65
N LYS A 53 5.85 15.01 9.86
CA LYS A 53 7.06 15.84 9.73
C LYS A 53 7.45 16.08 8.27
N ALA A 54 7.04 15.18 7.37
CA ALA A 54 7.43 15.20 5.96
C ALA A 54 6.30 15.80 5.12
N LYS A 55 6.18 17.14 5.09
CA LYS A 55 5.12 17.84 4.35
C LYS A 55 5.24 17.76 2.83
N ASN A 56 6.46 17.62 2.31
CA ASN A 56 6.73 17.60 0.88
C ASN A 56 7.42 16.29 0.50
N LEU A 57 6.72 15.45 -0.25
CA LEU A 57 7.27 14.21 -0.80
C LEU A 57 7.74 14.46 -2.23
N LYS A 58 8.99 14.06 -2.52
CA LYS A 58 9.55 14.17 -3.87
C LYS A 58 9.06 12.98 -4.69
N ILE A 59 8.49 13.27 -5.86
CA ILE A 59 8.07 12.28 -6.84
C ILE A 59 8.78 12.53 -8.17
N THR A 60 8.69 11.59 -9.10
CA THR A 60 9.35 11.69 -10.42
C THR A 60 8.88 12.90 -11.22
N SER A 61 7.60 13.28 -11.10
CA SER A 61 7.01 14.42 -11.82
C SER A 61 6.99 15.73 -11.03
N GLY A 62 7.66 15.83 -9.87
CA GLY A 62 7.67 17.04 -9.05
C GLY A 62 7.62 16.78 -7.55
N LYS A 63 6.74 17.49 -6.85
CA LYS A 63 6.52 17.35 -5.41
C LYS A 63 5.03 17.15 -5.17
N MET A 64 4.71 16.33 -4.17
CA MET A 64 3.35 16.16 -3.64
C MET A 64 3.31 16.64 -2.19
N THR A 65 2.14 17.11 -1.77
CA THR A 65 1.95 17.63 -0.41
C THR A 65 1.29 16.56 0.45
N ALA A 66 2.01 16.16 1.51
CA ALA A 66 1.46 15.30 2.54
C ALA A 66 0.81 16.15 3.64
N ILE A 67 -0.46 15.88 3.93
CA ILE A 67 -1.26 16.62 4.92
C ILE A 67 -1.22 15.99 6.32
N GLY A 68 -0.77 14.75 6.40
CA GLY A 68 -0.63 13.99 7.63
C GLY A 68 -0.36 12.52 7.33
N THR A 69 -0.46 11.68 8.34
CA THR A 69 -0.40 10.23 8.20
C THR A 69 -1.61 9.57 8.85
N ILE A 70 -2.02 8.42 8.33
CA ILE A 70 -3.05 7.56 8.95
C ILE A 70 -2.47 6.17 9.17
N ILE A 71 -2.94 5.49 10.21
CA ILE A 71 -2.56 4.11 10.49
C ILE A 71 -3.73 3.20 10.11
N LYS A 72 -3.46 2.15 9.32
CA LYS A 72 -4.45 1.13 8.95
C LYS A 72 -3.90 -0.27 9.18
N GLU A 73 -4.75 -1.15 9.70
CA GLU A 73 -4.50 -2.59 9.66
C GLU A 73 -4.87 -3.11 8.27
N ILE A 74 -3.87 -3.63 7.55
CA ILE A 74 -4.07 -4.34 6.30
C ILE A 74 -4.12 -5.84 6.60
N ILE A 75 -5.25 -6.45 6.25
CA ILE A 75 -5.46 -7.88 6.37
C ILE A 75 -5.34 -8.50 4.98
N ILE A 76 -4.39 -9.41 4.82
CA ILE A 76 -4.17 -10.17 3.59
C ILE A 76 -4.70 -11.59 3.82
N PRO A 77 -5.78 -11.99 3.14
CA PRO A 77 -6.28 -13.36 3.23
C PRO A 77 -5.24 -14.35 2.72
N HIS A 78 -4.97 -15.39 3.50
CA HIS A 78 -4.06 -16.47 3.12
C HIS A 78 -4.60 -17.81 3.62
N ARG A 79 -4.35 -18.89 2.85
CA ARG A 79 -4.94 -20.23 3.09
C ARG A 79 -4.62 -20.82 4.46
N LYS A 80 -3.48 -20.45 5.05
CA LYS A 80 -3.04 -20.91 6.39
C LYS A 80 -3.44 -19.96 7.53
N GLY A 81 -4.30 -18.98 7.25
CA GLY A 81 -4.67 -17.92 8.17
C GLY A 81 -4.29 -16.54 7.64
N ASN A 82 -5.02 -15.51 8.07
CA ASN A 82 -4.83 -14.14 7.61
C ASN A 82 -3.51 -13.54 8.10
N ILE A 83 -2.83 -12.83 7.22
CA ILE A 83 -1.66 -12.02 7.55
C ILE A 83 -2.17 -10.62 7.90
N ARG A 84 -1.72 -10.04 9.01
CA ARG A 84 -2.13 -8.70 9.45
C ARG A 84 -0.91 -7.80 9.54
N LEU A 85 -0.95 -6.64 8.89
CA LEU A 85 0.12 -5.65 8.86
C LEU A 85 -0.43 -4.31 9.35
N ASN A 86 0.19 -3.71 10.37
CA ASN A 86 -0.14 -2.36 10.81
C ASN A 86 0.80 -1.37 10.12
N LEU A 87 0.23 -0.48 9.31
CA LEU A 87 0.97 0.37 8.38
C LEU A 87 0.55 1.83 8.54
N GLU A 88 1.54 2.72 8.47
CA GLU A 88 1.36 4.16 8.42
C GLU A 88 1.43 4.64 6.96
N PHE A 89 0.42 5.37 6.50
CA PHE A 89 0.36 5.92 5.16
C PHE A 89 0.39 7.43 5.22
N ALA A 90 1.29 8.06 4.46
CA ALA A 90 1.20 9.50 4.24
C ALA A 90 -0.02 9.81 3.35
N VAL A 91 -0.87 10.71 3.83
CA VAL A 91 -2.04 11.17 3.08
C VAL A 91 -1.63 12.31 2.17
N LEU A 92 -1.82 12.13 0.87
CA LEU A 92 -1.47 13.12 -0.16
C LEU A 92 -2.70 13.90 -0.60
N ASP A 93 -2.60 15.23 -0.59
CA ASP A 93 -3.71 16.13 -0.95
C ASP A 93 -3.97 16.17 -2.46
N ASP A 94 -2.90 16.11 -3.26
CA ASP A 94 -2.91 16.35 -4.71
C ASP A 94 -2.66 15.09 -5.56
N ALA A 95 -2.83 13.91 -4.95
CA ALA A 95 -2.59 12.63 -5.60
C ALA A 95 -3.84 12.02 -6.24
N HIS A 96 -3.66 11.32 -7.36
CA HIS A 96 -4.70 10.60 -8.08
C HIS A 96 -4.36 9.11 -8.09
N ILE A 97 -4.46 8.49 -6.92
CA ILE A 97 -4.13 7.08 -6.69
C ILE A 97 -5.40 6.36 -6.26
N GLN A 98 -5.71 5.23 -6.91
CA GLN A 98 -6.77 4.34 -6.46
C GLN A 98 -6.17 3.34 -5.47
N GLY A 99 -6.68 3.32 -4.25
CA GLY A 99 -6.20 2.43 -3.20
C GLY A 99 -5.03 2.96 -2.39
N PHE A 100 -4.45 2.04 -1.64
CA PHE A 100 -3.22 2.26 -0.88
C PHE A 100 -2.02 1.92 -1.74
N LEU A 101 -0.89 2.59 -1.49
CA LEU A 101 0.39 2.27 -2.10
C LEU A 101 1.40 1.91 -1.02
N LEU A 102 1.97 0.71 -1.14
CA LEU A 102 3.02 0.19 -0.29
C LEU A 102 4.39 0.42 -0.93
N GLY A 103 5.14 1.35 -0.34
CA GLY A 103 6.50 1.67 -0.73
C GLY A 103 7.54 0.71 -0.13
N THR A 104 8.80 1.02 -0.40
CA THR A 104 9.94 0.23 0.05
C THR A 104 10.22 0.37 1.54
N ASP A 105 9.69 1.40 2.20
CA ASP A 105 9.67 1.54 3.66
C ASP A 105 9.13 0.28 4.34
N TYR A 106 7.95 -0.19 3.94
CA TYR A 106 7.33 -1.37 4.52
C TYR A 106 7.68 -2.68 3.82
N GLN A 107 8.03 -2.65 2.52
CA GLN A 107 8.54 -3.86 1.87
C GLN A 107 9.79 -4.40 2.59
N ARG A 108 10.70 -3.52 3.00
CA ARG A 108 11.90 -3.90 3.76
C ARG A 108 11.57 -4.40 5.17
N ILE A 109 10.70 -3.69 5.89
CA ILE A 109 10.33 -4.04 7.28
C ILE A 109 9.67 -5.43 7.34
N TYR A 110 8.75 -5.71 6.42
CA TYR A 110 7.99 -6.97 6.43
C TYR A 110 8.58 -8.08 5.55
N GLY A 111 9.71 -7.83 4.90
CA GLY A 111 10.33 -8.80 3.99
C GLY A 111 9.43 -9.15 2.81
N ILE A 112 8.76 -8.14 2.24
CA ILE A 112 7.88 -8.30 1.09
C ILE A 112 8.70 -8.27 -0.18
N GLU A 113 8.62 -9.35 -0.95
CA GLU A 113 9.38 -9.53 -2.19
C GLU A 113 8.42 -9.92 -3.30
N ILE A 114 8.56 -9.28 -4.46
CA ILE A 114 7.80 -9.58 -5.68
C ILE A 114 8.66 -10.46 -6.58
N TYR A 115 8.11 -11.61 -6.99
CA TYR A 115 8.75 -12.55 -7.89
C TYR A 115 7.98 -12.63 -9.21
N ASN A 116 8.71 -12.54 -10.33
CA ASN A 116 8.15 -12.57 -11.69
C ASN A 116 8.48 -13.87 -12.45
N ILE A 117 8.89 -14.93 -11.75
CA ILE A 117 9.32 -16.18 -12.38
C ILE A 117 8.11 -17.12 -12.49
N LYS A 118 7.78 -17.53 -13.73
CA LYS A 118 6.62 -18.37 -14.12
C LYS A 118 5.25 -17.69 -13.94
N ASN A 119 4.94 -17.19 -12.74
CA ASN A 119 3.75 -16.41 -12.40
C ASN A 119 4.13 -15.30 -11.40
N ARG A 120 3.47 -14.14 -11.48
CA ARG A 120 3.69 -13.05 -10.52
C ARG A 120 3.14 -13.46 -9.16
N HIS A 121 4.00 -13.57 -8.16
CA HIS A 121 3.63 -13.87 -6.78
C HIS A 121 4.42 -12.98 -5.82
N ILE A 122 3.88 -12.78 -4.62
CA ILE A 122 4.57 -12.08 -3.54
C ILE A 122 4.87 -13.04 -2.42
N THR A 123 5.99 -12.79 -1.74
CA THR A 123 6.25 -13.39 -0.45
C THR A 123 6.23 -12.35 0.65
N ILE A 124 5.83 -12.74 1.85
CA ILE A 124 5.80 -11.87 3.03
C ILE A 124 6.47 -12.61 4.18
N GLY A 125 7.41 -11.95 4.84
CA GLY A 125 8.14 -12.47 6.00
C GLY A 125 9.64 -12.31 5.84
N THR A 126 10.32 -11.99 6.94
CA THR A 126 11.77 -11.82 6.98
C THR A 126 12.55 -13.12 7.19
N ASN A 127 11.91 -14.13 7.80
CA ASN A 127 12.49 -15.46 7.95
C ASN A 127 12.16 -16.34 6.73
N LYS A 128 13.20 -16.74 5.98
CA LYS A 128 13.10 -17.54 4.75
C LYS A 128 12.28 -18.84 4.92
N GLU A 129 12.32 -19.47 6.09
CA GLU A 129 11.61 -20.74 6.36
C GLU A 129 10.13 -20.55 6.69
N LYS A 130 9.72 -19.33 7.06
CA LYS A 130 8.36 -18.98 7.50
C LYS A 130 7.69 -17.96 6.58
N LYS A 131 8.23 -17.74 5.37
CA LYS A 131 7.65 -16.82 4.40
C LYS A 131 6.28 -17.33 3.94
N PHE A 132 5.30 -16.43 3.95
CA PHE A 132 4.05 -16.64 3.24
C PHE A 132 4.28 -16.41 1.76
N SER A 133 3.66 -17.21 0.90
CA SER A 133 3.66 -17.01 -0.55
C SER A 133 2.22 -16.83 -1.02
N LEU A 134 1.98 -15.80 -1.81
CA LEU A 134 0.66 -15.44 -2.33
C LEU A 134 0.78 -15.28 -3.84
N ASP A 135 0.05 -16.11 -4.56
CA ASP A 135 -0.15 -15.92 -5.98
C ASP A 135 -1.00 -14.67 -6.20
N ILE A 136 -0.52 -13.75 -7.04
CA ILE A 136 -1.28 -12.57 -7.42
C ILE A 136 -2.14 -12.98 -8.59
N TYR A 137 -3.28 -13.57 -8.29
CA TYR A 137 -4.35 -13.65 -9.27
C TYR A 137 -4.84 -12.21 -9.48
N GLN A 138 -4.84 -11.75 -10.73
CA GLN A 138 -5.65 -10.59 -11.10
C GLN A 138 -7.10 -10.96 -10.75
N ILE A 139 -7.58 -10.50 -9.59
CA ILE A 139 -9.00 -10.55 -9.29
C ILE A 139 -9.59 -9.39 -10.09
N SER A 140 -9.89 -9.66 -11.36
CA SER A 140 -10.82 -8.86 -12.12
C SER A 140 -12.22 -9.06 -11.52
N PRO A 141 -13.02 -8.00 -11.32
CA PRO A 141 -14.45 -8.11 -11.56
C PRO A 141 -14.70 -8.49 -13.03
#